data_AF-A0A0S8DWJ8-F1
#
_entry.id   AF-A0A0S8DWJ8-F1
#
_cell.length_a   1.000
_cell.length_b   1.000
_cell.length_c   1.000
_cell.angle_alpha   90.00
_cell.angle_beta   90.00
_cell.angle_gamma   90.00
#
_symmetry.space_group_name_H-M   'P 1'
#
loop_
_entity.id
_entity.type
_entity.pdbx_description
1 polymer ?
#
loop_
_entity_poly.entity_id
_entity_poly.type
_entity_poly.pdbx_seq_one_letter_code
_entity_poly.pdbx_strand_id
1 'polypeptide(L)'
;MQLIQRITLCLVLTCCLPSILIGYDLPTASPEQVGLSAQKLAGTRAALQKLIDKDRIAGGIVVVARRGKIAQFEACGLMDIEDGI
;
A
#
# COMPACT_ATOMS: atom_id res chain seq x y z
N MET A 1 -40.39 22.94 -19.87
CA MET A 1 -39.02 22.87 -20.42
C MET A 1 -37.95 23.14 -19.36
N GLN A 2 -38.04 24.25 -18.61
CA GLN A 2 -37.06 24.61 -17.55
C GLN A 2 -36.91 23.56 -16.42
N LEU A 3 -38.01 22.90 -16.01
CA LEU A 3 -38.00 21.90 -14.93
C LEU A 3 -37.26 20.61 -15.33
N ILE A 4 -37.44 20.16 -16.57
CA ILE A 4 -36.79 18.95 -17.11
C ILE A 4 -35.29 19.19 -17.30
N GLN A 5 -34.90 20.39 -17.74
CA GLN A 5 -33.48 20.79 -17.82
C GLN A 5 -32.80 20.81 -16.46
N ARG A 6 -33.48 21.30 -15.41
CA ARG A 6 -32.97 21.28 -14.04
C ARG A 6 -32.79 19.86 -13.50
N ILE A 7 -33.76 18.98 -13.74
CA ILE A 7 -33.67 17.57 -13.31
C ILE A 7 -32.55 16.85 -14.05
N THR A 8 -32.42 17.08 -15.35
CA THR A 8 -31.34 16.51 -16.16
C THR A 8 -29.96 17.00 -15.69
N LEU A 9 -29.84 18.29 -15.37
CA LEU A 9 -28.61 18.87 -14.83
C LEU A 9 -28.25 18.29 -13.45
N CYS A 10 -29.22 18.15 -12.55
CA CYS A 10 -29.01 17.54 -11.25
C CYS A 10 -28.59 16.06 -11.39
N LEU A 11 -29.25 15.29 -12.26
CA LEU A 11 -28.94 13.88 -12.47
C LEU A 11 -27.50 13.68 -12.99
N VAL A 12 -27.06 14.51 -13.94
CA VAL A 12 -25.69 14.48 -14.47
C VAL A 12 -24.67 14.87 -13.41
N LEU A 13 -24.96 15.88 -12.58
CA LEU A 13 -24.09 16.32 -11.49
C LEU A 13 -23.94 15.23 -10.42
N THR A 14 -25.04 14.57 -10.04
CA THR A 14 -25.03 13.44 -9.10
C THR A 14 -24.26 12.23 -9.64
N CYS A 15 -24.34 11.97 -10.94
CA CYS A 15 -23.65 10.85 -11.58
C CYS A 15 -22.12 11.03 -11.70
N CYS A 16 -21.61 12.27 -11.73
CA CYS A 16 -20.16 12.55 -11.88
C CYS A 16 -19.38 12.64 -10.56
N LEU A 17 -20.07 12.79 -9.41
CA LEU A 17 -19.47 12.89 -8.08
C LEU A 17 -18.76 11.61 -7.53
N PRO A 18 -19.08 10.36 -7.91
CA PRO A 18 -18.47 9.19 -7.27
C PRO A 18 -17.00 8.97 -7.63
N SER A 19 -16.47 9.66 -8.65
CA SER A 19 -15.07 9.54 -9.09
C SER A 19 -14.03 10.02 -8.06
N ILE A 20 -14.46 10.80 -7.07
CA ILE A 20 -13.58 11.41 -6.05
C ILE A 20 -13.41 10.50 -4.82
N LEU A 21 -14.25 9.46 -4.68
CA LEU A 21 -14.23 8.56 -3.52
C LEU A 21 -13.27 7.37 -3.64
N ILE A 22 -12.56 7.23 -4.78
CA ILE A 22 -11.59 6.16 -4.95
C ILE A 22 -10.26 6.63 -4.35
N GLY A 23 -9.89 6.09 -3.20
CA GLY A 23 -8.53 6.22 -2.67
C GLY A 23 -7.55 5.56 -3.62
N TYR A 24 -6.54 6.30 -4.08
CA TYR A 24 -5.48 5.74 -4.94
C TYR A 24 -4.45 5.01 -4.08
N ASP A 25 -4.10 3.79 -4.49
CA ASP A 25 -2.97 3.07 -3.89
C ASP A 25 -1.67 3.87 -4.06
N LEU A 26 -0.74 3.65 -3.14
CA LEU A 26 0.59 4.24 -3.24
C LEU A 26 1.30 3.71 -4.50
N PRO A 27 1.96 4.56 -5.29
CA PRO A 27 2.68 4.12 -6.48
C PRO A 27 3.73 3.05 -6.14
N THR A 28 3.72 1.93 -6.85
CA THR A 28 4.70 0.85 -6.71
C THR A 28 5.58 0.74 -7.95
N ALA A 29 6.77 0.14 -7.80
CA ALA A 29 7.66 -0.20 -8.89
C ALA A 29 8.54 -1.39 -8.52
N SER A 30 9.06 -2.09 -9.53
CA SER A 30 10.14 -3.05 -9.29
C SER A 30 11.38 -2.36 -8.72
N PRO A 31 12.18 -3.04 -7.88
CA PRO A 31 13.44 -2.49 -7.38
C PRO A 31 14.33 -1.92 -8.50
N GLU A 32 14.41 -2.61 -9.62
CA GLU A 32 15.27 -2.26 -10.76
C GLU A 32 14.85 -0.91 -11.38
N GLN A 33 13.55 -0.66 -11.52
CA GLN A 33 13.00 0.60 -12.06
C GLN A 33 13.36 1.82 -11.21
N VAL A 34 13.62 1.63 -9.91
CA VAL A 34 14.06 2.69 -9.00
C VAL A 34 15.57 2.64 -8.70
N GLY A 35 16.33 1.81 -9.42
CA GLY A 35 17.78 1.68 -9.30
C GLY A 35 18.24 0.91 -8.05
N LEU A 36 17.43 -0.03 -7.57
CA LEU A 36 17.73 -0.95 -6.48
C LEU A 36 17.91 -2.37 -7.04
N SER A 37 18.53 -3.25 -6.25
CA SER A 37 18.71 -4.66 -6.59
C SER A 37 17.73 -5.51 -5.80
N ALA A 38 16.82 -6.24 -6.49
CA ALA A 38 15.90 -7.15 -5.83
C ALA A 38 16.62 -8.18 -4.95
N GLN A 39 17.77 -8.70 -5.39
CA GLN A 39 18.54 -9.70 -4.64
C GLN A 39 19.06 -9.15 -3.29
N LYS A 40 19.49 -7.88 -3.25
CA LYS A 40 19.89 -7.25 -1.98
C LYS A 40 18.69 -6.95 -1.09
N LEU A 41 17.57 -6.52 -1.68
CA LEU A 41 16.34 -6.26 -0.94
C LEU A 41 15.75 -7.54 -0.32
N ALA A 42 15.90 -8.71 -0.95
CA ALA A 42 15.50 -9.97 -0.34
C ALA A 42 16.20 -10.24 1.02
N GLY A 43 17.39 -9.66 1.23
CA GLY A 43 18.13 -9.76 2.49
C GLY A 43 17.46 -9.04 3.68
N THR A 44 16.64 -8.01 3.43
CA THR A 44 15.97 -7.25 4.51
C THR A 44 14.91 -8.10 5.21
N ARG A 45 14.09 -8.83 4.44
CA ARG A 45 13.14 -9.82 4.96
C ARG A 45 13.86 -10.87 5.80
N ALA A 46 14.96 -11.43 5.29
CA ALA A 46 15.72 -12.45 6.00
C ALA A 46 16.30 -11.94 7.32
N ALA A 47 16.73 -10.68 7.38
CA ALA A 47 17.21 -10.06 8.61
C ALA A 47 16.06 -9.88 9.64
N LEU A 48 14.89 -9.43 9.18
CA LEU A 48 13.71 -9.31 10.04
C LEU A 48 13.26 -10.68 10.57
N GLN A 49 13.16 -11.69 9.69
CA GLN A 49 12.78 -13.04 10.07
C GLN A 49 13.71 -13.62 11.14
N LYS A 50 15.03 -13.40 11.03
CA LYS A 50 16.00 -13.83 12.05
C LYS A 50 15.78 -13.20 13.43
N LEU A 51 15.16 -12.02 13.52
CA LEU A 51 14.82 -11.41 14.80
C LEU A 51 13.58 -12.06 15.40
N ILE A 52 12.60 -12.39 14.56
CA ILE A 52 11.39 -13.12 14.94
C ILE A 52 11.76 -14.53 15.42
N ASP A 53 12.55 -15.27 14.63
CA ASP A 53 12.99 -16.64 14.94
C ASP A 53 13.83 -16.74 16.23
N LYS A 54 14.37 -15.61 16.71
CA LYS A 54 15.14 -15.52 17.96
C LYS A 54 14.32 -14.98 19.13
N ASP A 55 13.00 -14.88 18.97
CA ASP A 55 12.07 -14.31 19.93
C ASP A 55 12.49 -12.91 20.42
N ARG A 56 13.13 -12.13 19.54
CA ARG A 56 13.57 -10.76 19.87
C ARG A 56 12.48 -9.73 19.62
N ILE A 57 11.58 -10.02 18.68
CA ILE A 57 10.41 -9.22 18.32
C ILE A 57 9.28 -10.18 17.89
N ALA A 58 8.02 -9.78 18.07
CA ALA A 58 6.85 -10.52 17.61
C ALA A 58 6.73 -10.57 16.08
N GLY A 59 7.04 -9.44 15.44
CA GLY A 59 6.89 -9.22 14.01
C GLY A 59 7.36 -7.83 13.61
N GLY A 60 7.17 -7.50 12.34
CA GLY A 60 7.53 -6.19 11.81
C GLY A 60 7.18 -6.04 10.32
N ILE A 61 7.35 -4.82 9.83
CA ILE A 61 7.10 -4.46 8.43
C ILE A 61 8.37 -3.89 7.82
N VAL A 62 8.74 -4.38 6.63
CA VAL A 62 9.79 -3.80 5.79
C VAL A 62 9.14 -3.00 4.68
N VAL A 63 9.47 -1.71 4.60
CA VAL A 63 9.09 -0.84 3.49
C VAL A 63 10.33 -0.16 2.92
N VAL A 64 10.54 -0.27 1.62
CA VAL A 64 11.59 0.45 0.90
C VAL A 64 10.95 1.27 -0.21
N ALA A 65 11.10 2.59 -0.14
CA ALA A 65 10.60 3.51 -1.15
C ALA A 65 11.73 4.35 -1.75
N ARG A 66 11.71 4.55 -3.07
CA ARG A 66 12.68 5.37 -3.79
C ARG A 66 12.02 5.99 -5.03
N ARG A 67 12.38 7.24 -5.34
CA ARG A 67 11.80 8.01 -6.47
C ARG A 67 10.25 8.07 -6.41
N GLY A 68 9.70 8.26 -5.20
CA GLY A 68 8.25 8.38 -5.00
C GLY A 68 7.46 7.08 -5.22
N LYS A 69 8.13 5.93 -5.30
CA LYS A 69 7.50 4.62 -5.48
C LYS A 69 7.96 3.63 -4.42
N ILE A 70 7.06 2.76 -3.98
CA ILE A 70 7.38 1.63 -3.10
C ILE A 70 7.98 0.51 -3.96
N ALA A 71 9.18 0.08 -3.57
CA ALA A 71 9.95 -0.98 -4.24
C ALA A 71 9.88 -2.33 -3.51
N GLN A 72 9.63 -2.32 -2.20
CA GLN A 72 9.43 -3.51 -1.37
C GLN A 72 8.46 -3.15 -0.25
N PHE A 73 7.48 -4.03 -0.01
CA PHE A 73 6.53 -3.94 1.09
C PHE A 73 6.21 -5.35 1.58
N GLU A 74 6.64 -5.69 2.80
CA GLU A 74 6.46 -7.02 3.38
C GLU A 74 6.19 -6.93 4.88
N ALA A 75 5.15 -7.63 5.35
CA ALA A 75 4.89 -7.85 6.77
C ALA A 75 5.31 -9.27 7.16
N CYS A 76 5.92 -9.43 8.34
CA CYS A 76 6.38 -10.72 8.87
C CYS A 76 6.08 -10.82 10.36
N GLY A 77 5.78 -12.02 10.84
CA GLY A 77 5.46 -12.28 12.24
C GLY A 77 4.07 -11.77 12.64
N LEU A 78 3.91 -11.51 13.93
CA LEU A 78 2.66 -11.05 14.55
C LEU A 78 2.79 -9.57 14.96
N MET A 79 1.68 -8.86 14.89
CA MET A 79 1.52 -7.54 15.52
C MET A 79 1.42 -7.70 17.04
N ASP A 80 0.67 -8.70 17.50
CA ASP A 80 0.47 -9.05 18.90
C ASP A 80 0.53 -10.57 19.11
N ILE A 81 1.40 -11.00 20.02
CA ILE A 81 1.58 -12.43 20.33
C ILE A 81 0.41 -12.96 21.14
N GLU A 82 -0.17 -12.16 22.03
CA GLU A 82 -1.24 -12.58 22.94
C GLU A 82 -2.55 -12.80 22.19
N ASP A 83 -2.87 -11.87 21.29
CA ASP A 83 -4.07 -11.96 20.46
C ASP A 83 -3.88 -12.81 19.19
N GLY A 84 -2.63 -13.14 18.84
CA GLY A 84 -2.28 -13.94 17.66
C GLY A 84 -2.55 -13.24 16.32
N ILE A 85 -2.53 -11.90 16.31
CA ILE A 85 -2.86 -11.03 15.18
C ILE A 85 -1.59 -10.40 14.61
#